data_AF-A0A151WIZ0-F1
#
_entry.id   AF-A0A151WIZ0-F1
#
_cell.length_a   1.000
_cell.length_b   1.000
_cell.length_c   1.000
_cell.angle_alpha   90.00
_cell.angle_beta   90.00
_cell.angle_gamma   90.00
#
_symmetry.space_group_name_H-M   'P 1'
#
loop_
_entity.id
_entity.type
_entity.pdbx_description
1 polymer ?
#
loop_
_entity_poly.entity_id
_entity_poly.type
_entity_poly.pdbx_seq_one_letter_code
_entity_poly.pdbx_strand_id
1 'polypeptide(L)'
;MVHVGLQRREEGIFKPLVKLTGNTADGICFDADCWQQFVDNMGLMKEYLNYDSKVKPNSIDIKNILINFTTSYGAKSILLAYKGDQEVHHSMGNSNGDLRREEKTLADSTPPAKKRRTYAVVIVMQETTFLGLQSVVKCINAHFKHLESLSDNVNKCAQYLIKEIELKLPVNYVNREIIRLMLKDNYDEIARDVRTQITDLIFLHLFDSYFNIIFLELITLRYNEILHLILSNREL
;
A
#
# COMPACT_ATOMS: atom_id res chain seq x y z
N MET A 1 -1.77 -2.75 -16.26
CA MET A 1 -1.49 -1.30 -16.29
C MET A 1 -0.74 -0.92 -15.02
N VAL A 2 0.00 0.20 -15.01
CA VAL A 2 0.76 0.65 -13.83
C VAL A 2 0.22 1.99 -13.37
N HIS A 3 -0.05 2.12 -12.08
CA HIS A 3 -0.39 3.38 -11.44
C HIS A 3 0.62 3.69 -10.34
N VAL A 4 0.91 4.98 -10.19
CA VAL A 4 1.76 5.52 -9.14
C VAL A 4 0.98 6.67 -8.53
N GLY A 5 0.79 6.66 -7.22
CA GLY A 5 -0.07 7.64 -6.57
C GLY A 5 0.10 7.65 -5.06
N LEU A 6 -0.65 8.52 -4.40
CA LEU A 6 -0.72 8.57 -2.95
C LEU A 6 -1.90 7.74 -2.45
N GLN A 7 -1.65 6.87 -1.49
CA GLN A 7 -2.66 6.19 -0.72
C GLN A 7 -2.72 6.80 0.67
N ARG A 8 -3.93 7.09 1.13
CA ARG A 8 -4.18 7.50 2.50
C ARG A 8 -4.29 6.27 3.40
N ARG A 9 -3.61 6.29 4.54
CA ARG A 9 -3.74 5.29 5.61
C ARG A 9 -4.78 5.70 6.65
N GLU A 10 -5.21 4.74 7.47
CA GLU A 10 -6.20 4.92 8.53
C GLU A 10 -5.80 6.03 9.52
N GLU A 11 -4.50 6.16 9.79
CA GLU A 11 -3.88 7.21 10.62
C GLU A 11 -3.96 8.62 10.00
N GLY A 12 -4.55 8.78 8.81
CA GLY A 12 -4.63 10.06 8.11
C GLY A 12 -3.32 10.50 7.45
N ILE A 13 -2.34 9.60 7.35
CA ILE A 13 -1.04 9.82 6.73
C ILE A 13 -1.11 9.41 5.25
N PHE A 14 -0.59 10.27 4.37
CA PHE A 14 -0.39 9.91 2.96
C PHE A 14 0.92 9.17 2.78
N LYS A 15 0.89 8.07 2.04
CA LYS A 15 2.09 7.35 1.59
C LYS A 15 2.01 7.05 0.10
N PRO A 16 3.13 7.13 -0.63
CA PRO A 16 3.15 6.73 -2.02
C PRO A 16 2.99 5.22 -2.17
N LEU A 17 2.40 4.83 -3.30
CA LEU A 17 2.11 3.45 -3.64
C LEU A 17 2.25 3.25 -5.16
N VAL A 18 2.80 2.11 -5.56
CA VAL A 18 2.72 1.62 -6.94
C VAL A 18 1.64 0.54 -6.99
N LYS A 19 0.71 0.64 -7.94
CA LYS A 19 -0.30 -0.39 -8.19
C LYS A 19 -0.09 -0.98 -9.57
N LEU A 20 0.19 -2.29 -9.61
CA LEU A 20 0.15 -3.06 -10.85
C LEU A 20 -1.24 -3.67 -11.01
N THR A 21 -1.88 -3.44 -12.15
CA THR A 21 -3.18 -4.04 -12.48
C THR A 21 -3.00 -5.08 -13.57
N GLY A 22 -3.59 -6.26 -13.34
CA GLY A 22 -3.53 -7.40 -14.24
C GLY A 22 -4.94 -7.84 -14.63
N ASN A 23 -5.25 -9.11 -14.37
CA ASN A 23 -6.51 -9.72 -14.79
C ASN A 23 -7.67 -9.44 -13.82
N THR A 24 -7.37 -9.00 -12.60
CA THR A 24 -8.36 -8.62 -11.60
C THR A 24 -8.37 -7.09 -11.41
N ALA A 25 -9.53 -6.54 -11.03
CA ALA A 25 -9.70 -5.12 -10.78
C ALA A 25 -8.86 -4.60 -9.59
N ASP A 26 -8.61 -5.47 -8.62
CA ASP A 26 -7.95 -5.11 -7.36
C ASP A 26 -6.46 -4.88 -7.54
N GLY A 27 -5.81 -5.57 -8.49
CA GLY A 27 -4.37 -5.44 -8.75
C GLY A 27 -3.51 -5.75 -7.52
N ILE A 28 -2.21 -5.42 -7.60
CA ILE A 28 -1.25 -5.55 -6.51
C ILE A 28 -0.66 -4.19 -6.21
N CYS A 29 -0.83 -3.79 -4.96
CA CYS A 29 -0.29 -2.56 -4.39
C CYS A 29 1.05 -2.85 -3.71
N PHE A 30 2.04 -2.01 -4.02
CA PHE A 30 3.39 -2.03 -3.47
C PHE A 30 3.63 -0.73 -2.71
N ASP A 31 3.91 -0.84 -1.40
CA ASP A 31 4.53 0.25 -0.66
C ASP A 31 6.01 0.43 -1.06
N ALA A 32 6.68 1.45 -0.52
CA ALA A 32 8.05 1.79 -0.90
C ALA A 32 9.01 0.59 -0.80
N ASP A 33 9.01 -0.12 0.34
CA ASP A 33 9.89 -1.27 0.54
C ASP A 33 9.55 -2.43 -0.39
N CYS A 34 8.24 -2.72 -0.56
CA CYS A 34 7.78 -3.78 -1.45
C CYS A 34 8.16 -3.49 -2.90
N TRP A 35 8.02 -2.25 -3.35
CA TRP A 35 8.36 -1.85 -4.71
C TRP A 35 9.87 -1.95 -4.94
N GLN A 36 10.68 -1.51 -3.98
CA GLN A 36 12.14 -1.63 -4.09
C GLN A 36 12.57 -3.10 -4.18
N GLN A 37 12.06 -3.97 -3.30
CA GLN A 37 12.35 -5.41 -3.36
C GLN A 37 11.88 -6.03 -4.69
N PHE A 38 10.75 -5.59 -5.22
CA PHE A 38 10.26 -6.05 -6.51
C PHE A 38 11.21 -5.66 -7.65
N VAL A 39 11.70 -4.41 -7.66
CA VAL A 39 12.68 -3.90 -8.63
C VAL A 39 14.01 -4.64 -8.52
N ASP A 40 14.50 -4.90 -7.30
CA ASP A 40 15.76 -5.61 -7.07
C ASP A 40 15.73 -7.04 -7.64
N ASN A 41 14.56 -7.68 -7.63
CA ASN A 41 14.37 -9.01 -8.18
C ASN A 41 14.11 -9.04 -9.70
N MET A 42 14.01 -7.89 -10.37
CA MET A 42 13.76 -7.86 -11.82
C MET A 42 14.87 -8.53 -12.64
N GLY A 43 16.12 -8.53 -12.16
CA GLY A 43 17.21 -9.22 -12.84
C GLY A 43 16.94 -10.72 -13.00
N LEU A 44 16.54 -11.38 -11.91
CA LEU A 44 16.21 -12.81 -11.89
C LEU A 44 14.95 -13.10 -12.72
N MET A 45 13.95 -12.22 -12.65
CA MET A 45 12.74 -12.31 -13.47
C MET A 45 13.05 -12.26 -14.97
N LYS A 46 13.94 -11.35 -15.38
CA LYS A 46 14.39 -11.21 -16.75
C LYS A 46 15.13 -12.45 -17.23
N GLU A 47 16.05 -12.97 -16.41
CA GLU A 47 16.83 -14.17 -16.73
C GLU A 47 15.91 -15.38 -16.93
N TYR A 48 14.92 -15.55 -16.07
CA TYR A 48 13.94 -16.62 -16.23
C TYR A 48 13.14 -16.49 -17.53
N LEU A 49 12.63 -15.30 -17.84
CA LEU A 49 11.81 -15.06 -19.02
C LEU A 49 12.56 -15.24 -20.34
N ASN A 50 13.89 -15.06 -20.35
CA ASN A 50 14.71 -15.34 -21.52
C ASN A 50 14.59 -16.82 -21.93
N TYR A 51 14.33 -17.08 -23.22
CA TYR A 51 14.06 -18.42 -23.76
C TYR A 51 15.17 -19.43 -23.45
N ASP A 52 16.43 -18.99 -23.44
CA ASP A 52 17.60 -19.86 -23.24
C ASP A 52 17.74 -20.39 -21.81
N SER A 53 17.09 -19.76 -20.83
CA SER A 53 17.17 -20.19 -19.44
C SER A 53 16.43 -21.52 -19.23
N LYS A 54 17.15 -22.56 -18.80
CA LYS A 54 16.53 -23.87 -18.49
C LYS A 54 16.13 -24.00 -17.03
N VAL A 55 16.59 -23.10 -16.17
CA VAL A 55 16.42 -23.18 -14.73
C VAL A 55 15.22 -22.35 -14.30
N LYS A 56 14.28 -23.00 -13.61
CA LYS A 56 13.17 -22.32 -12.97
C LYS A 56 13.63 -21.82 -11.58
N PRO A 57 13.56 -20.52 -11.28
CA PRO A 57 13.88 -20.00 -9.97
C PRO A 57 12.85 -20.44 -8.90
N ASN A 58 13.26 -20.35 -7.64
CA ASN A 58 12.35 -20.46 -6.50
C ASN A 58 11.38 -19.27 -6.46
N SER A 59 10.24 -19.46 -5.82
CA SER A 59 9.29 -18.37 -5.58
C SER A 59 9.92 -17.27 -4.72
N ILE A 60 9.53 -16.02 -4.98
CA ILE A 60 9.99 -14.86 -4.22
C ILE A 60 8.85 -14.36 -3.33
N ASP A 61 9.18 -14.17 -2.07
CA ASP A 61 8.26 -13.68 -1.05
C ASP A 61 8.58 -12.22 -0.69
N ILE A 62 7.66 -11.30 -0.97
CA ILE A 62 7.78 -9.87 -0.64
C ILE A 62 6.61 -9.48 0.26
N LYS A 63 6.82 -9.42 1.58
CA LYS A 63 5.75 -9.23 2.58
C LYS A 63 4.56 -10.18 2.32
N ASN A 64 3.41 -9.64 1.94
CA ASN A 64 2.17 -10.37 1.61
C ASN A 64 2.03 -10.68 0.10
N ILE A 65 3.03 -10.41 -0.73
CA ILE A 65 3.04 -10.68 -2.16
C ILE A 65 3.91 -11.91 -2.44
N LEU A 66 3.40 -12.81 -3.27
CA LEU A 66 4.10 -14.01 -3.74
C LEU A 66 4.33 -13.88 -5.25
N ILE A 67 5.59 -14.06 -5.66
CA ILE A 67 6.00 -14.09 -7.07
C ILE A 67 6.39 -15.52 -7.43
N ASN A 68 5.68 -16.09 -8.38
CA ASN A 68 5.89 -17.45 -8.85
C ASN A 68 6.31 -17.48 -10.31
N PHE A 69 7.09 -18.48 -10.68
CA PHE A 69 7.55 -18.72 -12.03
C PHE A 69 6.82 -19.93 -12.63
N THR A 70 6.25 -19.80 -13.82
CA THR A 70 5.55 -20.91 -14.46
C THR A 70 5.83 -21.00 -15.96
N THR A 71 5.97 -22.24 -16.42
CA THR A 71 6.13 -22.57 -17.84
C THR A 71 4.94 -23.42 -18.24
N SER A 72 4.22 -23.03 -19.28
CA SER A 72 3.06 -23.77 -19.81
C SER A 72 3.10 -23.73 -21.32
N TYR A 73 2.97 -24.88 -21.98
CA TYR A 73 3.07 -25.02 -23.43
C TYR A 73 4.34 -24.40 -24.03
N GLY A 74 5.46 -24.48 -23.30
CA GLY A 74 6.74 -23.87 -23.71
C GLY A 74 6.86 -22.37 -23.47
N ALA A 75 5.77 -21.68 -23.09
CA ALA A 75 5.79 -20.27 -22.77
C ALA A 75 6.07 -20.05 -21.28
N LYS A 76 6.99 -19.14 -20.96
CA LYS A 76 7.33 -18.74 -19.58
C LYS A 76 6.54 -17.52 -19.16
N SER A 77 6.18 -17.47 -17.88
CA SER A 77 5.50 -16.32 -17.30
C SER A 77 5.75 -16.21 -15.79
N ILE A 78 5.59 -15.00 -15.29
CA ILE A 78 5.70 -14.64 -13.88
C ILE A 78 4.28 -14.39 -13.37
N LEU A 79 3.93 -15.02 -12.26
CA LEU A 79 2.63 -14.88 -11.61
C LEU A 79 2.83 -14.10 -10.32
N LEU A 80 1.97 -13.11 -10.07
CA LEU A 80 1.95 -12.41 -8.80
C LEU A 80 0.58 -12.60 -8.13
N ALA A 81 0.60 -12.86 -6.83
CA ALA A 81 -0.59 -13.04 -6.01
C ALA A 81 -0.37 -12.53 -4.58
N TYR A 82 -1.45 -12.25 -3.85
CA TYR A 82 -1.38 -12.04 -2.40
C TYR A 82 -1.30 -13.39 -1.68
N LYS A 83 -0.60 -13.43 -0.54
CA LYS A 83 -0.45 -14.64 0.29
C LYS A 83 -1.75 -15.08 0.96
N GLY A 84 -2.70 -14.16 1.17
CA GLY A 84 -3.95 -14.35 1.91
C GLY A 84 -5.01 -15.23 1.26
N ASP A 85 -4.89 -15.58 -0.01
CA ASP A 85 -5.81 -16.52 -0.68
C ASP A 85 -5.57 -18.00 -0.27
N GLN A 86 -4.87 -18.24 0.84
CA GLN A 86 -4.60 -19.57 1.39
C GLN A 86 -5.56 -19.99 2.51
N GLU A 87 -6.38 -19.09 3.09
CA GLU A 87 -7.08 -19.35 4.37
C GLU A 87 -8.61 -19.44 4.33
N VAL A 88 -9.25 -19.76 3.20
CA VAL A 88 -10.75 -19.91 3.16
C VAL A 88 -11.25 -21.37 3.07
N HIS A 89 -10.38 -22.39 3.10
CA HIS A 89 -10.85 -23.79 3.11
C HIS A 89 -10.08 -24.74 4.04
N HIS A 90 -9.76 -24.29 5.25
CA HIS A 90 -9.45 -25.21 6.36
C HIS A 90 -10.44 -24.98 7.52
N SER A 91 -11.68 -25.37 7.29
CA SER A 91 -12.68 -25.56 8.34
C SER A 91 -13.49 -26.83 8.04
N MET A 92 -12.88 -27.99 8.27
CA MET A 92 -13.60 -29.13 8.85
C MET A 92 -12.61 -30.17 9.36
N GLY A 93 -12.64 -30.40 10.67
CA GLY A 93 -12.22 -31.65 11.30
C GLY A 93 -10.74 -31.78 11.65
N ASN A 94 -10.39 -31.45 12.89
CA ASN A 94 -9.90 -32.46 13.82
C ASN A 94 -9.76 -31.92 15.25
N SER A 95 -10.71 -32.30 16.10
CA SER A 95 -10.47 -32.46 17.53
C SER A 95 -10.69 -33.94 17.88
N ASN A 96 -9.74 -34.47 18.64
CA ASN A 96 -9.53 -35.87 19.02
C ASN A 96 -10.71 -36.54 19.76
N GLY A 97 -10.77 -37.88 19.68
CA GLY A 97 -11.41 -38.71 20.73
C GLY A 97 -11.89 -40.11 20.32
N ASP A 98 -10.96 -41.07 20.32
CA ASP A 98 -11.03 -42.44 20.89
C ASP A 98 -12.14 -43.50 20.55
N LEU A 99 -11.67 -44.75 20.45
CA LEU A 99 -12.36 -46.06 20.63
C LEU A 99 -13.47 -46.55 19.66
N ARG A 100 -13.12 -47.46 18.71
CA ARG A 100 -13.42 -48.92 18.71
C ARG A 100 -13.33 -49.60 17.31
N ARG A 101 -13.01 -50.90 17.40
CA ARG A 101 -12.65 -51.96 16.44
C ARG A 101 -13.68 -52.35 15.36
N GLU A 102 -13.15 -53.03 14.33
CA GLU A 102 -13.76 -54.04 13.41
C GLU A 102 -14.68 -53.50 12.30
N GLU A 103 -14.72 -53.94 11.03
CA GLU A 103 -14.01 -54.93 10.20
C GLU A 103 -14.38 -54.67 8.71
N LYS A 104 -13.37 -54.66 7.80
CA LYS A 104 -13.34 -55.16 6.39
C LYS A 104 -14.58 -54.99 5.47
N THR A 105 -14.45 -54.22 4.36
CA THR A 105 -14.67 -54.70 2.96
C THR A 105 -14.30 -53.67 1.87
N LEU A 106 -14.08 -54.19 0.67
CA LEU A 106 -13.43 -53.68 -0.55
C LEU A 106 -14.10 -52.48 -1.28
N ALA A 107 -13.28 -51.90 -2.17
CA ALA A 107 -13.60 -51.10 -3.37
C ALA A 107 -13.81 -49.58 -3.15
N ASP A 108 -12.86 -48.76 -3.58
CA ASP A 108 -12.72 -48.33 -4.97
C ASP A 108 -11.42 -47.50 -5.10
N SER A 109 -10.60 -47.83 -6.09
CA SER A 109 -9.32 -47.18 -6.34
C SER A 109 -9.55 -45.89 -7.13
N THR A 110 -9.75 -44.77 -6.44
CA THR A 110 -9.61 -43.44 -7.06
C THR A 110 -8.20 -42.89 -6.77
N PRO A 111 -7.44 -42.41 -7.78
CA PRO A 111 -6.17 -41.73 -7.52
C PRO A 111 -6.44 -40.50 -6.65
N PRO A 112 -5.54 -40.13 -5.72
CA PRO A 112 -5.71 -38.90 -4.96
C PRO A 112 -5.69 -37.74 -5.96
N ALA A 113 -6.86 -37.14 -6.20
CA ALA A 113 -6.98 -35.93 -6.98
C ALA A 113 -6.02 -34.92 -6.36
N LYS A 114 -4.92 -34.62 -7.06
CA LYS A 114 -4.00 -33.56 -6.68
C LYS A 114 -4.85 -32.30 -6.55
N LYS A 115 -5.17 -31.93 -5.30
CA LYS A 115 -5.90 -30.70 -4.98
C LYS A 115 -5.11 -29.55 -5.59
N ARG A 116 -5.57 -29.05 -6.74
CA ARG A 116 -5.03 -27.84 -7.36
C ARG A 116 -5.29 -26.72 -6.36
N ARG A 117 -4.22 -26.20 -5.77
CA ARG A 117 -4.27 -24.93 -5.05
C ARG A 117 -4.55 -23.86 -6.10
N THR A 118 -5.77 -23.35 -6.14
CA THR A 118 -6.14 -22.23 -7.01
C THR A 118 -5.66 -20.96 -6.32
N TYR A 119 -4.42 -20.56 -6.60
CA TYR A 119 -4.01 -19.19 -6.31
C TYR A 119 -4.92 -18.27 -7.11
N ALA A 120 -5.54 -17.27 -6.49
CA ALA A 120 -6.15 -16.19 -7.24
C ALA A 120 -4.99 -15.36 -7.83
N VAL A 121 -4.48 -15.81 -8.98
CA VAL A 121 -3.40 -15.11 -9.66
C VAL A 121 -3.93 -13.74 -10.10
N VAL A 122 -3.40 -12.71 -9.47
CA VAL A 122 -3.83 -11.32 -9.67
C VAL A 122 -3.21 -10.77 -10.96
N ILE A 123 -1.96 -11.13 -11.22
CA ILE A 123 -1.19 -10.65 -12.38
C ILE A 123 -0.40 -11.78 -13.02
N VAL A 124 -0.45 -11.86 -14.35
CA VAL A 124 0.42 -12.71 -15.16
C VAL A 124 1.26 -11.81 -16.07
N MET A 125 2.58 -11.95 -16.01
CA MET A 125 3.50 -11.22 -16.88
C MET A 125 4.29 -12.20 -17.75
N GLN A 126 4.18 -12.01 -19.06
CA GLN A 126 5.03 -12.64 -20.07
C GLN A 126 6.18 -11.70 -20.43
N GLU A 127 7.14 -12.19 -21.21
CA GLU A 127 8.35 -11.45 -21.60
C GLU A 127 8.05 -10.04 -22.11
N THR A 128 7.11 -9.90 -23.05
CA THR A 128 6.74 -8.60 -23.63
C THR A 128 6.20 -7.63 -22.59
N THR A 129 5.28 -8.07 -21.73
CA THR A 129 4.72 -7.24 -20.64
C THR A 129 5.78 -6.87 -19.61
N PHE A 130 6.67 -7.81 -19.28
CA PHE A 130 7.78 -7.57 -18.36
C PHE A 130 8.78 -6.54 -18.92
N LEU A 131 9.15 -6.65 -20.20
CA LEU A 131 10.02 -5.68 -20.88
C LEU A 131 9.37 -4.30 -20.93
N GLY A 132 8.05 -4.24 -21.18
CA GLY A 132 7.27 -3.02 -21.10
C GLY A 132 7.39 -2.38 -19.71
N LEU A 133 7.18 -3.14 -18.63
CA LEU A 133 7.35 -2.66 -17.27
C LEU A 133 8.79 -2.19 -17.00
N GLN A 134 9.79 -2.99 -17.37
CA GLN A 134 11.21 -2.67 -17.19
C GLN A 134 11.59 -1.35 -17.87
N SER A 135 11.01 -1.06 -19.04
CA SER A 135 11.29 0.19 -19.77
C SER A 135 10.82 1.44 -19.03
N VAL A 136 9.75 1.34 -18.22
CA VAL A 136 9.16 2.47 -17.49
C VAL A 136 9.54 2.54 -16.01
N VAL A 137 10.23 1.54 -15.45
CA VAL A 137 10.63 1.49 -14.03
C VAL A 137 11.39 2.74 -13.59
N LYS A 138 12.29 3.27 -14.43
CA LYS A 138 13.02 4.50 -14.09
C LYS A 138 12.08 5.69 -13.91
N CYS A 139 11.06 5.81 -14.76
CA CYS A 139 10.05 6.87 -14.66
C CYS A 139 9.16 6.65 -13.42
N ILE A 140 8.77 5.41 -13.15
CA ILE A 140 8.03 5.04 -11.94
C ILE A 140 8.81 5.43 -10.70
N ASN A 141 10.10 5.07 -10.60
CA ASN A 141 10.94 5.39 -9.45
C ASN A 141 11.11 6.89 -9.25
N ALA A 142 11.32 7.65 -10.33
CA ALA A 142 11.43 9.10 -10.26
C ALA A 142 10.12 9.74 -9.77
N HIS A 143 8.98 9.31 -10.30
CA HIS A 143 7.68 9.81 -9.88
C HIS A 143 7.33 9.40 -8.45
N PHE A 144 7.64 8.16 -8.07
CA PHE A 144 7.43 7.64 -6.72
C PHE A 144 8.22 8.44 -5.68
N LYS A 145 9.51 8.73 -5.97
CA LYS A 145 10.35 9.57 -5.10
C LYS A 145 9.84 11.01 -4.98
N HIS A 146 9.28 11.55 -6.07
CA HIS A 146 8.61 12.85 -6.00
C HIS A 146 7.38 12.81 -5.08
N LEU A 147 6.57 11.75 -5.17
CA LEU A 147 5.42 11.55 -4.30
C LEU A 147 5.82 11.30 -2.83
N GLU A 148 6.95 10.65 -2.54
CA GLU A 148 7.50 10.54 -1.18
C GLU A 148 7.70 11.94 -0.58
N SER A 149 8.47 12.79 -1.28
CA SER A 149 8.71 14.16 -0.82
C SER A 149 7.43 14.98 -0.69
N LEU A 150 6.48 14.84 -1.63
CA LEU A 150 5.20 15.54 -1.55
C LEU A 150 4.38 15.08 -0.34
N SER A 151 4.31 13.77 -0.11
CA SER A 151 3.56 13.18 1.00
C SER A 151 4.13 13.63 2.35
N ASP A 152 5.46 13.66 2.50
CA ASP A 152 6.12 14.15 3.69
C ASP A 152 5.75 15.61 3.99
N ASN A 153 5.68 16.44 2.96
CA ASN A 153 5.30 17.86 3.10
C ASN A 153 3.84 18.02 3.53
N VAL A 154 2.92 17.28 2.91
CA VAL A 154 1.50 17.32 3.29
C VAL A 154 1.32 16.82 4.72
N ASN A 155 2.02 15.74 5.09
CA ASN A 155 1.96 15.17 6.43
C ASN A 155 2.53 16.15 7.49
N LYS A 156 3.68 16.80 7.23
CA LYS A 156 4.24 17.84 8.09
C LYS A 156 3.32 19.05 8.22
N CYS A 157 2.72 19.49 7.12
CA CYS A 157 1.75 20.59 7.12
C CYS A 157 0.56 20.29 8.04
N ALA A 158 0.01 19.07 7.95
CA ALA A 158 -1.06 18.63 8.85
C ALA A 158 -0.60 18.62 10.33
N GLN A 159 0.62 18.16 10.62
CA GLN A 159 1.17 18.16 11.97
C GLN A 159 1.35 19.58 12.54
N TYR A 160 1.91 20.50 11.75
CA TYR A 160 2.05 21.90 12.17
C TYR A 160 0.71 22.57 12.38
N LEU A 161 -0.26 22.32 11.49
CA LEU A 161 -1.62 22.82 11.64
C LEU A 161 -2.26 22.33 12.95
N ILE A 162 -2.16 21.03 13.26
CA ILE A 162 -2.66 20.47 14.52
C ILE A 162 -1.99 21.16 15.71
N LYS A 163 -0.67 21.30 15.69
CA LYS A 163 0.10 21.93 16.77
C LYS A 163 -0.29 23.40 16.99
N GLU A 164 -0.43 24.19 15.93
CA GLU A 164 -0.86 25.58 16.02
C GLU A 164 -2.29 25.70 16.56
N ILE A 165 -3.17 24.79 16.17
CA ILE A 165 -4.52 24.72 16.72
C ILE A 165 -4.46 24.39 18.22
N GLU A 166 -3.69 23.37 18.62
CA GLU A 166 -3.55 22.95 20.01
C GLU A 166 -3.00 24.06 20.91
N LEU A 167 -2.05 24.86 20.42
CA LEU A 167 -1.45 26.00 21.14
C LEU A 167 -2.45 27.14 21.39
N LYS A 168 -3.37 27.38 20.44
CA LYS A 168 -4.37 28.46 20.53
C LYS A 168 -5.66 28.02 21.23
N LEU A 169 -5.83 26.73 21.50
CA LEU A 169 -7.01 26.21 22.18
C LEU A 169 -6.94 26.45 23.70
N PRO A 170 -8.06 26.83 24.34
CA PRO A 170 -8.11 27.00 25.79
C PRO A 170 -7.80 25.68 26.52
N VAL A 171 -7.26 25.77 27.73
CA VAL A 171 -6.90 24.59 28.57
C VAL A 171 -8.15 23.83 29.05
N ASN A 172 -9.31 24.48 29.06
CA ASN A 172 -10.59 23.93 29.53
C ASN A 172 -11.26 23.01 28.49
N TYR A 173 -12.52 22.64 28.75
CA TYR A 173 -13.35 21.87 27.82
C TYR A 173 -13.28 22.40 26.39
N VAL A 174 -12.81 21.54 25.48
CA VAL A 174 -12.76 21.81 24.04
C VAL A 174 -13.79 20.91 23.37
N ASN A 175 -14.64 21.52 22.56
CA ASN A 175 -15.52 20.81 21.65
C ASN A 175 -15.28 21.29 20.21
N ARG A 176 -15.95 20.64 19.27
CA ARG A 176 -15.83 20.92 17.83
C ARG A 176 -16.09 22.37 17.48
N GLU A 177 -17.10 23.00 18.10
CA GLU A 177 -17.52 24.36 17.84
C GLU A 177 -16.48 25.39 18.30
N ILE A 178 -15.83 25.14 19.44
CA ILE A 178 -14.71 25.95 19.94
C ILE A 178 -13.53 25.87 18.95
N ILE A 179 -13.18 24.67 18.48
CA ILE A 179 -12.11 24.49 17.49
C ILE A 179 -12.47 25.21 16.18
N ARG A 180 -13.74 25.12 15.75
CA ARG A 180 -14.22 25.77 14.52
C ARG A 180 -14.11 27.29 14.58
N LEU A 181 -14.56 27.88 15.68
CA LEU A 181 -14.51 29.33 15.88
C LEU A 181 -13.05 29.79 15.98
N MET A 182 -12.22 29.10 16.75
CA MET A 182 -10.80 29.42 16.88
C MET A 182 -10.09 29.39 15.52
N LEU A 183 -10.30 28.33 14.71
CA LEU A 183 -9.69 28.22 13.39
C LEU A 183 -10.17 29.34 12.44
N LYS A 184 -11.44 29.73 12.53
CA LYS A 184 -12.01 30.81 11.72
C LYS A 184 -11.43 32.18 12.12
N ASP A 185 -11.35 32.45 13.42
CA ASP A 185 -10.95 33.75 13.95
C ASP A 185 -9.43 33.97 13.81
N ASN A 186 -8.64 32.89 13.80
CA ASN A 186 -7.18 32.92 13.70
C ASN A 186 -6.64 32.38 12.36
N TYR A 187 -7.48 32.28 11.33
CA TYR A 187 -7.14 31.61 10.07
C TYR A 187 -5.84 32.14 9.45
N ASP A 188 -5.74 33.45 9.26
CA ASP A 188 -4.58 34.08 8.60
C ASP A 188 -3.30 33.93 9.42
N GLU A 189 -3.42 33.98 10.75
CA GLU A 189 -2.29 33.82 11.67
C GLU A 189 -1.77 32.38 11.63
N ILE A 190 -2.66 31.39 11.80
CA ILE A 190 -2.31 29.96 11.72
C ILE A 190 -1.71 29.62 10.36
N ALA A 191 -2.31 30.11 9.26
CA ALA A 191 -1.79 29.88 7.92
C ALA A 191 -0.36 30.43 7.76
N ARG A 192 -0.10 31.65 8.26
CA ARG A 192 1.23 32.26 8.22
C ARG A 192 2.24 31.50 9.07
N ASP A 193 1.85 31.04 10.25
CA ASP A 193 2.75 30.38 11.19
C ASP A 193 3.11 28.97 10.72
N VAL A 194 2.13 28.22 10.20
CA VAL A 194 2.36 26.93 9.52
C VAL A 194 3.26 27.12 8.30
N ARG A 195 3.02 28.16 7.48
CA ARG A 195 3.85 28.44 6.31
C ARG A 195 5.30 28.75 6.69
N THR A 196 5.51 29.54 7.73
CA THR A 196 6.84 29.91 8.22
C THR A 196 7.61 28.67 8.68
N GLN A 197 6.97 27.82 9.51
CA GLN A 197 7.57 26.57 9.98
C GLN A 197 7.97 25.62 8.85
N ILE A 198 7.21 25.58 7.74
CA ILE A 198 7.55 24.75 6.58
C ILE A 198 8.66 25.38 5.73
N THR A 199 8.71 26.71 5.64
CA THR A 199 9.74 27.43 4.87
C THR A 199 11.13 27.25 5.49
N ASP A 200 11.21 27.20 6.83
CA ASP A 200 12.45 26.95 7.57
C ASP A 200 13.03 25.54 7.32
N LEU A 201 12.24 24.61 6.79
CA LEU A 201 12.63 23.22 6.53
C LEU A 201 13.26 22.95 5.16
N ILE A 202 13.63 24.00 4.40
CA ILE A 202 14.26 23.91 3.06
C ILE A 202 13.43 23.05 2.09
N PHE A 203 12.13 23.33 1.97
CA PHE A 203 11.29 22.72 0.94
C PHE A 203 11.00 23.70 -0.20
N LEU A 204 11.55 23.36 -1.37
CA LEU A 204 11.57 24.13 -2.62
C LEU A 204 10.21 24.69 -3.07
N HIS A 205 10.27 25.85 -3.73
CA HIS A 205 9.37 26.54 -4.69
C HIS A 205 8.01 25.92 -5.07
N LEU A 206 7.90 24.59 -5.20
CA LEU A 206 6.62 23.91 -5.38
C LEU A 206 5.72 24.10 -4.16
N PHE A 207 6.23 23.95 -2.93
CA PHE A 207 5.38 24.05 -1.76
C PHE A 207 4.78 25.45 -1.63
N ASP A 208 5.56 26.51 -1.88
CA ASP A 208 5.03 27.88 -1.93
C ASP A 208 3.91 28.06 -2.97
N SER A 209 4.01 27.35 -4.10
CA SER A 209 3.01 27.41 -5.16
C SER A 209 1.73 26.63 -4.80
N TYR A 210 1.84 25.59 -3.99
CA TYR A 210 0.73 24.70 -3.63
C TYR A 210 0.24 24.85 -2.19
N PHE A 211 0.89 25.65 -1.36
CA PHE A 211 0.59 25.77 0.08
C PHE A 211 -0.87 26.12 0.31
N ASN A 212 -1.37 27.16 -0.35
CA ASN A 212 -2.75 27.60 -0.19
C ASN A 212 -3.76 26.50 -0.54
N ILE A 213 -3.47 25.70 -1.57
CA ILE A 213 -4.33 24.59 -1.99
C ILE A 213 -4.29 23.49 -0.93
N ILE A 214 -3.10 23.07 -0.49
CA ILE A 214 -2.92 22.03 0.51
C ILE A 214 -3.55 22.44 1.85
N PHE A 215 -3.31 23.68 2.27
CA PHE A 215 -3.83 24.22 3.53
C PHE A 215 -5.37 24.28 3.49
N LEU A 216 -5.94 24.78 2.39
CA LEU A 216 -7.38 24.79 2.19
C LEU A 216 -7.97 23.38 2.18
N GLU A 217 -7.33 22.43 1.50
CA GLU A 217 -7.74 21.01 1.49
C GLU A 217 -7.77 20.43 2.91
N LEU A 218 -6.73 20.70 3.71
CA LEU A 218 -6.63 20.24 5.10
C LEU A 218 -7.76 20.81 5.97
N ILE A 219 -8.00 22.11 5.90
CA ILE A 219 -8.98 22.79 6.76
C ILE A 219 -10.43 22.62 6.28
N THR A 220 -10.68 22.22 5.03
CA THR A 220 -12.05 22.05 4.50
C THR A 220 -12.45 20.59 4.39
N LEU A 221 -11.62 19.76 3.75
CA LEU A 221 -11.95 18.37 3.45
C LEU A 221 -11.48 17.42 4.54
N ARG A 222 -10.38 17.74 5.22
CA ARG A 222 -9.84 16.94 6.33
C ARG A 222 -10.17 17.47 7.71
N TYR A 223 -11.06 18.47 7.78
CA TYR A 223 -11.43 19.14 9.04
C TYR A 223 -11.88 18.18 10.14
N ASN A 224 -12.76 17.23 9.82
CA ASN A 224 -13.31 16.27 10.79
C ASN A 224 -12.24 15.35 11.38
N GLU A 225 -11.19 15.05 10.61
CA GLU A 225 -10.10 14.19 11.07
C GLU A 225 -9.14 14.95 11.95
N ILE A 226 -8.80 16.17 11.55
CA ILE A 226 -7.98 17.08 12.36
C ILE A 226 -8.67 17.28 13.72
N LEU A 227 -9.99 17.49 13.71
CA LEU A 227 -10.80 17.55 14.92
C LEU A 227 -10.71 16.27 15.77
N HIS A 228 -10.90 15.11 15.15
CA HIS A 228 -10.81 13.84 15.87
C HIS A 228 -9.43 13.66 16.50
N LEU A 229 -8.35 13.94 15.76
CA LEU A 229 -6.98 13.85 16.27
C LEU A 229 -6.75 14.78 17.47
N ILE A 230 -7.16 16.05 17.38
CA ILE A 230 -7.03 17.02 18.49
C ILE A 230 -7.81 16.59 19.72
N LEU A 231 -9.04 16.09 19.53
CA LEU A 231 -9.88 15.64 20.65
C LEU A 231 -9.30 14.37 21.30
N SER A 232 -8.87 13.38 20.50
CA SER A 232 -8.21 12.18 21.01
C SER A 232 -6.91 12.47 21.76
N ASN A 233 -6.13 13.48 21.34
CA ASN A 233 -4.91 13.89 22.03
C ASN A 233 -5.17 14.51 23.42
N ARG A 234 -6.36 15.08 23.65
CA ARG A 234 -6.73 15.73 24.92
C ARG A 234 -7.49 14.85 25.91
N GLU A 235 -7.99 13.69 25.45
CA GLU A 235 -8.69 12.71 26.30
C GLU A 235 -7.74 11.68 26.93
N LEU A 236 -6.42 11.78 26.67
CA LEU A 236 -5.33 11.04 27.32
C LEU A 236 -4.73 11.84 28.48
#